data_AF-A0A9D7FRY9-F1
#
_entry.id   AF-A0A9D7FRY9-F1
#
_cell.length_a   1.000
_cell.length_b   1.000
_cell.length_c   1.000
_cell.angle_alpha   90.00
_cell.angle_beta   90.00
_cell.angle_gamma   90.00
#
_symmetry.space_group_name_H-M   'P 1'
#
loop_
_entity.id
_entity.type
_entity.pdbx_description
1 polymer ?
#
loop_
_entity_poly.entity_id
_entity_poly.type
_entity_poly.pdbx_seq_one_letter_code
_entity_poly.pdbx_strand_id
1 'polypeptide(L)' 'MAGLPLLIFIIFPAGLALLIRFFSRLAGKNVRFLPIFLLLVIISFSLSVVYVVYHYGFHKLN' A
#
# COMPACT_ATOMS: atom_id res chain seq x y z
N MET A 1 -12.56 -8.13 -16.19
CA MET A 1 -11.19 -7.56 -16.11
C MET A 1 -10.83 -7.30 -14.63
N ALA A 2 -10.53 -8.36 -13.86
CA ALA A 2 -10.29 -8.29 -12.41
C ALA A 2 -8.79 -8.30 -12.02
N GLY A 3 -7.87 -8.36 -12.99
CA GLY A 3 -6.42 -8.39 -12.75
C GLY A 3 -5.74 -7.02 -12.58
N LEU A 4 -6.35 -5.95 -13.06
CA LEU A 4 -5.86 -4.57 -12.90
C LEU A 4 -5.76 -4.10 -11.44
N PRO A 5 -6.77 -4.33 -10.57
CA PRO A 5 -6.67 -3.90 -9.18
C PRO A 5 -5.52 -4.60 -8.44
N LEU A 6 -5.29 -5.90 -8.69
CA LEU A 6 -4.21 -6.65 -8.05
C LEU A 6 -2.82 -6.12 -8.42
N LEU A 7 -2.60 -5.74 -9.68
CA LEU A 7 -1.35 -5.12 -10.13
C LEU A 7 -1.10 -3.77 -9.46
N ILE A 8 -2.14 -2.94 -9.33
CA ILE A 8 -2.04 -1.64 -8.64
C ILE A 8 -1.65 -1.84 -7.17
N PHE A 9 -2.20 -2.85 -6.50
CA PHE A 9 -1.87 -3.16 -5.10
C PHE A 9 -0.42 -3.59 -4.86
N ILE A 10 0.28 -4.09 -5.89
CA ILE A 10 1.70 -4.48 -5.80
C ILE A 10 2.60 -3.32 -6.22
N ILE A 11 2.23 -2.61 -7.30
CA ILE A 11 3.04 -1.52 -7.86
C ILE A 11 3.02 -0.30 -6.95
N PHE A 12 1.87 0.01 -6.33
CA PHE A 12 1.71 1.18 -5.47
C PHE A 12 2.65 1.17 -4.24
N PRO A 13 2.71 0.11 -3.41
CA PRO A 13 3.64 0.07 -2.29
C PRO A 13 5.10 0.01 -2.73
N ALA A 14 5.40 -0.62 -3.88
CA ALA A 14 6.76 -0.65 -4.44
C ALA A 14 7.22 0.76 -4.87
N GLY A 15 6.35 1.51 -5.56
CA GLY A 15 6.61 2.88 -5.99
C GLY A 15 6.77 3.83 -4.80
N LEU A 16 5.88 3.74 -3.81
CA LEU A 16 5.98 4.52 -2.57
C LEU A 16 7.25 4.21 -1.78
N ALA A 17 7.62 2.94 -1.65
CA ALA A 17 8.83 2.55 -0.94
C ALA A 17 10.10 3.06 -1.65
N LEU A 18 10.11 3.05 -2.98
CA LEU A 18 11.18 3.66 -3.78
C LEU A 18 11.24 5.18 -3.59
N LEU A 19 10.08 5.85 -3.57
CA LEU A 19 9.98 7.29 -3.36
C LEU A 19 10.52 7.68 -1.98
N ILE A 20 10.09 7.00 -0.91
CA ILE A 20 10.54 7.22 0.47
C ILE A 20 12.05 6.99 0.58
N ARG A 21 12.56 5.94 -0.06
CA ARG A 21 14.00 5.66 -0.10
C ARG A 21 14.76 6.77 -0.83
N PHE A 22 14.24 7.28 -1.94
CA PHE A 22 14.85 8.37 -2.70
C PHE A 22 14.96 9.65 -1.85
N PHE A 23 13.86 10.08 -1.24
CA PHE A 23 13.83 11.25 -0.36
C PHE A 23 14.70 11.05 0.90
N SER A 24 14.71 9.86 1.48
CA SER A 24 15.58 9.56 2.64
C SER A 24 17.06 9.68 2.28
N ARG A 25 17.46 9.19 1.10
CA ARG A 25 18.83 9.28 0.60
C ARG A 25 19.23 10.72 0.34
N LEU A 26 18.30 11.54 -0.16
CA LEU A 26 18.48 12.99 -0.33
C LEU A 26 18.67 13.71 1.01
N ALA A 27 17.97 13.26 2.06
CA ALA A 27 18.13 13.75 3.43
C ALA A 27 19.37 13.17 4.16
N GLY A 28 20.25 12.44 3.47
CA GLY A 28 21.45 11.84 4.05
C GLY A 28 21.18 10.65 4.99
N LYS A 29 19.94 10.14 5.04
CA LYS A 29 19.55 9.01 5.90
C LYS A 29 19.53 7.71 5.10
N ASN A 30 20.25 6.71 5.60
CA ASN A 30 20.28 5.37 5.01
C ASN A 30 19.10 4.54 5.53
N VAL A 31 17.97 4.60 4.83
CA VAL A 31 16.78 3.84 5.20
C VAL A 31 16.67 2.59 4.32
N ARG A 32 16.46 1.44 4.96
CA ARG A 32 16.37 0.14 4.29
C ARG A 32 15.03 0.02 3.57
N PHE A 33 15.07 -0.40 2.30
CA PHE A 33 13.87 -0.55 1.45
C PHE A 33 12.87 -1.59 2.01
N LEU A 34 13.37 -2.77 2.40
CA LEU A 34 12.56 -3.91 2.80
C LEU A 34 11.56 -3.59 3.94
N PRO A 35 11.96 -2.99 5.08
CA PRO A 35 11.01 -2.68 6.15
C PRO A 35 9.98 -1.62 5.75
N ILE A 36 10.36 -0.60 4.96
CA ILE A 36 9.42 0.42 4.45
C ILE A 36 8.38 -0.22 3.52
N PHE A 37 8.84 -1.07 2.61
CA PHE A 37 7.98 -1.78 1.67
C PHE A 37 6.97 -2.66 2.39
N LEU A 38 7.43 -3.48 3.35
CA LEU A 38 6.53 -4.34 4.14
C LEU A 38 5.48 -3.53 4.91
N LEU A 39 5.89 -2.40 5.52
CA LEU A 39 4.98 -1.54 6.27
C LEU A 39 3.90 -0.93 5.35
N LEU A 40 4.28 -0.45 4.17
CA LEU A 40 3.33 0.06 3.16
C LEU A 40 2.38 -1.01 2.64
N VAL A 41 2.86 -2.25 2.44
CA VAL A 41 2.02 -3.38 2.03
C VAL A 41 0.97 -3.66 3.09
N ILE A 42 1.36 -3.72 4.37
CA ILE A 42 0.43 -3.96 5.49
C ILE A 42 -0.63 -2.86 5.55
N ILE A 43 -0.22 -1.58 5.50
CA ILE A 43 -1.17 -0.46 5.53
C ILE A 43 -2.14 -0.54 4.35
N SER A 44 -1.64 -0.76 3.14
CA SER A 44 -2.47 -0.82 1.93
C SER A 44 -3.46 -1.99 2.00
N PHE A 45 -3.02 -3.15 2.49
CA PHE A 45 -3.88 -4.31 2.68
C PHE A 45 -4.96 -4.06 3.73
N SER A 46 -4.59 -3.49 4.89
CA SER A 46 -5.55 -3.11 5.93
C SER A 46 -6.59 -2.12 5.42
N LEU A 47 -6.17 -1.09 4.67
CA LEU A 47 -7.11 -0.13 4.05
C LEU A 47 -8.06 -0.83 3.07
N SER A 48 -7.55 -1.76 2.26
CA SER A 48 -8.36 -2.52 1.32
C SER A 48 -9.41 -3.38 2.02
N VAL A 49 -9.03 -4.07 3.09
CA VAL A 49 -9.95 -4.90 3.87
C VAL A 49 -11.03 -4.03 4.50
N VAL A 50 -10.64 -2.92 5.12
CA VAL A 50 -11.59 -1.96 5.72
C VAL A 50 -12.55 -1.41 4.66
N TYR A 51 -12.04 -1.03 3.50
CA TYR A 51 -12.87 -0.56 2.39
C TYR A 51 -13.88 -1.61 1.95
N VAL A 52 -13.46 -2.86 1.75
CA VAL A 52 -14.36 -3.96 1.36
C VAL A 52 -15.40 -4.22 2.44
N VAL A 53 -15.00 -4.28 3.71
CA VAL A 53 -15.94 -4.51 4.84
C VAL A 53 -16.95 -3.37 4.95
N TYR A 54 -16.52 -2.13 4.78
CA TYR A 54 -17.43 -0.98 4.81
C TYR A 54 -18.39 -1.01 3.60
N HIS A 55 -17.86 -1.15 2.39
CA HIS A 55 -18.67 -1.03 1.17
C HIS A 55 -19.56 -2.24 0.88
N TYR A 56 -19.17 -3.44 1.28
CA TYR A 56 -19.93 -4.67 1.02
C TYR A 56 -20.57 -5.26 2.28
N GLY A 57 -20.02 -4.99 3.47
CA GLY A 57 -20.58 -5.43 4.74
C GLY A 57 -21.69 -4.51 5.25
N PHE A 58 -21.53 -3.19 5.16
CA PHE A 58 -22.58 -2.25 5.63
C PHE A 58 -23.63 -1.92 4.56
N HIS A 59 -23.29 -1.96 3.27
CA HIS A 59 -24.25 -1.65 2.19
C HIS A 59 -25.30 -2.76 1.96
N LYS A 60 -25.17 -3.91 2.62
CA LYS A 60 -26.15 -5.01 2.57
C LYS A 60 -27.17 -4.97 3.72
N LEU A 61 -27.04 -4.02 4.65
CA LEU A 61 -27.87 -3.85 5.85
C LEU A 61 -28.78 -2.62 5.80
N ASN A 62 -28.79 -1.88 4.68
CA ASN A 62 -29.64 -0.70 4.46
C ASN A 62 -30.34 -0.82 3.11
#